data_AF-A0A183FAV5-F1
#
_entry.id   AF-A0A183FAV5-F1
#
_cell.length_a   1.000
_cell.length_b   1.000
_cell.length_c   1.000
_cell.angle_alpha   90.00
_cell.angle_beta   90.00
_cell.angle_gamma   90.00
#
_symmetry.space_group_name_H-M   'P 1'
#
loop_
_entity.id
_entity.type
_entity.pdbx_description
1 polymer ?
#
loop_
_entity_poly.entity_id
_entity_poly.type
_entity_poly.pdbx_seq_one_letter_code
_entity_poly.pdbx_strand_id
1 'polypeptide(L)'
;LVSSIHPGDPSLIHSLGEGTLENTALSTLDTFLDQIRNMFPENIIQATFQQVQTYYVPIRPKLHRQNGTVVNVSEVVFHKPQLTYTNEMNVLGLIVFCSGFGVILSILGDQARLMINFFIVLDAIIMRWISALMW
;
A
#
# COMPACT_ATOMS: atom_id res chain seq x y z
N LEU A 1 -12.37 -5.38 -20.73
CA LEU A 1 -13.19 -6.60 -20.91
C LEU A 1 -13.81 -7.05 -19.58
N VAL A 2 -13.04 -7.39 -18.53
CA VAL A 2 -13.60 -7.72 -17.20
C VAL A 2 -14.38 -6.55 -16.59
N SER A 3 -13.80 -5.34 -16.58
CA SER A 3 -14.52 -4.11 -16.18
C SER A 3 -15.67 -3.71 -17.12
N SER A 4 -15.78 -4.33 -18.30
CA SER A 4 -16.88 -4.08 -19.24
C SER A 4 -18.02 -5.08 -19.03
N ILE A 5 -17.68 -6.35 -18.75
CA ILE A 5 -18.59 -7.48 -18.54
C ILE A 5 -19.10 -7.53 -17.10
N HIS A 6 -18.41 -6.90 -16.15
CA HIS A 6 -18.73 -6.90 -14.71
C HIS A 6 -19.06 -8.30 -14.14
N PRO A 7 -18.22 -9.33 -14.35
CA PRO A 7 -18.47 -10.64 -13.74
C PRO A 7 -18.34 -10.53 -12.20
N GLY A 8 -19.39 -10.92 -11.47
CA GLY A 8 -19.45 -10.80 -10.01
C GLY A 8 -20.04 -9.48 -9.48
N ASP A 9 -20.79 -8.75 -10.31
CA ASP A 9 -21.40 -7.47 -9.92
C ASP A 9 -22.38 -7.62 -8.72
N PRO A 10 -22.13 -6.94 -7.58
CA PRO A 10 -23.00 -6.96 -6.42
C PRO A 10 -24.33 -6.23 -6.61
N SER A 11 -24.58 -5.59 -7.76
CA SER A 11 -25.92 -5.10 -8.12
C SER A 11 -26.96 -6.23 -8.25
N LEU A 12 -26.54 -7.50 -8.41
CA LEU A 12 -27.36 -8.71 -8.28
C LEU A 12 -27.44 -9.26 -6.83
N ILE A 13 -26.65 -8.71 -5.90
CA ILE A 13 -26.53 -9.06 -4.47
C ILE A 13 -27.29 -8.02 -3.60
N HIS A 14 -28.13 -7.16 -4.19
CA HIS A 14 -28.96 -6.23 -3.43
C HIS A 14 -30.03 -6.94 -2.55
N SER A 15 -30.09 -8.28 -2.58
CA SER A 15 -30.86 -9.11 -1.65
C SER A 15 -30.13 -9.45 -0.33
N LEU A 16 -28.85 -9.09 -0.17
CA LEU A 16 -28.05 -9.42 1.02
C LEU A 16 -27.20 -8.22 1.50
N GLY A 17 -27.87 -7.23 2.11
CA GLY A 17 -27.31 -6.34 3.15
C GLY A 17 -26.35 -5.23 2.72
N GLU A 18 -26.82 -3.98 2.80
CA GLU A 18 -26.00 -2.77 2.68
C GLU A 18 -24.95 -2.68 3.80
N GLY A 19 -23.68 -2.88 3.45
CA GLY A 19 -22.56 -2.36 4.21
C GLY A 19 -22.37 -0.88 3.85
N THR A 20 -22.59 0.02 4.80
CA THR A 20 -22.33 1.45 4.68
C THR A 20 -20.84 1.72 4.46
N LEU A 21 -20.44 1.85 3.20
CA LEU A 21 -19.15 2.44 2.82
C LEU A 21 -19.29 3.95 2.98
N GLU A 22 -18.98 4.48 4.17
CA GLU A 22 -18.73 5.91 4.32
C GLU A 22 -17.55 6.27 3.42
N ASN A 23 -17.86 6.96 2.32
CA ASN A 23 -16.94 7.53 1.36
C ASN A 23 -15.94 8.46 2.06
N THR A 24 -14.85 7.89 2.56
CA THR A 24 -13.59 8.64 2.62
C THR A 24 -13.24 8.87 1.16
N ALA A 25 -13.53 10.05 0.63
CA ALA A 25 -13.11 10.47 -0.69
C ALA A 25 -11.57 10.55 -0.68
N LEU A 26 -10.92 9.40 -0.75
CA LEU A 26 -9.50 9.30 -0.98
C LEU A 26 -9.25 9.90 -2.36
N SER A 27 -8.44 10.94 -2.41
CA SER A 27 -8.02 11.50 -3.69
C SER A 27 -7.25 10.42 -4.43
N THR A 28 -7.65 10.14 -5.67
CA THR A 28 -6.96 9.19 -6.55
C THR A 28 -5.48 9.57 -6.74
N LEU A 29 -5.17 10.87 -6.67
CA LEU A 29 -3.82 11.39 -6.65
C LEU A 29 -3.05 10.93 -5.41
N ASP A 30 -3.65 10.97 -4.23
CA ASP A 30 -2.96 10.53 -2.99
C ASP A 30 -2.69 9.03 -3.04
N THR A 31 -3.64 8.24 -3.54
CA THR A 31 -3.41 6.81 -3.76
C THR A 31 -2.25 6.59 -4.74
N PHE A 32 -2.18 7.35 -5.83
CA PHE A 32 -1.07 7.27 -6.77
C PHE A 32 0.28 7.67 -6.14
N LEU A 33 0.30 8.73 -5.33
CA LEU A 33 1.50 9.16 -4.61
C LEU A 33 1.94 8.15 -3.54
N ASP A 34 0.99 7.51 -2.85
CA ASP A 34 1.28 6.43 -1.91
C ASP A 34 1.89 5.23 -2.64
N GLN A 35 1.43 4.90 -3.86
CA GLN A 35 2.09 3.87 -4.66
C GLN A 35 3.52 4.23 -5.03
N ILE A 36 3.79 5.47 -5.45
CA ILE A 36 5.17 5.91 -5.73
C ILE A 36 6.04 5.83 -4.47
N ARG A 37 5.52 6.23 -3.31
CA ARG A 37 6.25 6.10 -2.04
C ARG A 37 6.54 4.62 -1.74
N ASN A 38 5.55 3.76 -1.94
CA ASN A 38 5.70 2.32 -1.72
C ASN A 38 6.67 1.67 -2.72
N MET A 39 6.90 2.21 -3.92
CA MET A 39 7.94 1.72 -4.84
C MET A 39 9.36 1.86 -4.27
N PHE A 40 9.60 2.81 -3.37
CA PHE A 40 10.91 3.08 -2.78
C PHE A 40 10.81 3.05 -1.25
N PRO A 41 10.70 1.85 -0.64
CA PRO A 41 10.54 1.75 0.80
C PRO A 41 11.80 2.25 1.54
N GLU A 42 11.60 2.98 2.63
CA GLU A 42 12.70 3.47 3.48
C GLU A 42 13.44 2.31 4.19
N ASN A 43 12.76 1.18 4.38
CA ASN A 43 13.31 -0.01 4.99
C ASN A 43 12.75 -1.29 4.34
N ILE A 44 13.64 -2.15 3.84
CA ILE A 44 13.26 -3.38 3.13
C ILE A 44 12.71 -4.44 4.10
N ILE A 45 13.26 -4.54 5.31
CA ILE A 45 12.80 -5.49 6.34
C ILE A 45 11.40 -5.10 6.81
N GLN A 46 11.13 -3.80 6.94
CA GLN A 46 9.78 -3.34 7.25
C GLN A 46 8.82 -3.61 6.07
N ALA A 47 9.28 -3.39 4.83
CA ALA A 47 8.49 -3.62 3.62
C ALA A 47 8.01 -5.07 3.45
N THR A 48 8.68 -6.06 4.05
CA THR A 48 8.19 -7.46 4.03
C THR A 48 6.93 -7.68 4.85
N PHE A 49 6.58 -6.76 5.75
CA PHE A 49 5.42 -6.90 6.65
C PHE A 49 4.47 -5.70 6.63
N GLN A 50 4.93 -4.53 6.17
CA GLN A 50 4.19 -3.29 6.26
C GLN A 50 4.28 -2.44 4.98
N GLN A 51 3.23 -1.69 4.70
CA GLN A 51 3.17 -0.69 3.63
C GLN A 51 2.65 0.65 4.16
N VAL A 52 2.92 1.73 3.42
CA VAL A 52 2.47 3.08 3.81
C VAL A 52 1.17 3.41 3.08
N GLN A 53 0.20 3.93 3.83
CA GLN A 53 -1.05 4.44 3.27
C GLN A 53 -1.45 5.75 3.96
N THR A 54 -2.02 6.66 3.17
CA THR A 54 -2.57 7.92 3.67
C THR A 54 -3.98 7.71 4.21
N TYR A 55 -4.19 8.11 5.46
CA TYR A 55 -5.49 8.16 6.12
C TYR A 55 -5.85 9.59 6.50
N TYR A 56 -7.15 9.90 6.41
CA TYR A 56 -7.68 11.24 6.69
C TYR A 56 -8.28 11.32 8.09
N VAL A 57 -7.54 11.92 9.03
CA VAL A 57 -8.00 12.05 10.42
C VAL A 57 -8.75 13.38 10.61
N PRO A 58 -9.96 13.38 11.21
CA PRO A 58 -10.70 14.59 11.49
C PRO A 58 -10.02 15.40 12.61
N ILE A 59 -9.62 16.63 12.33
CA ILE A 59 -9.07 17.56 13.32
C ILE A 59 -10.18 18.51 13.75
N ARG A 60 -10.51 18.48 15.05
CA ARG A 60 -11.37 19.50 15.67
C ARG A 60 -10.52 20.74 15.98
N PRO A 61 -10.83 21.92 15.41
CA PRO A 61 -10.09 23.13 15.75
C PRO A 61 -10.31 23.48 17.22
N LYS A 62 -9.22 23.78 17.94
CA LYS A 62 -9.30 24.26 19.33
C LYS A 62 -9.98 25.64 19.31
N LEU A 63 -11.20 25.73 19.84
CA LEU A 63 -11.92 26.99 19.98
C LEU A 63 -11.12 27.93 20.90
N HIS A 64 -10.66 29.07 20.36
CA HIS A 64 -10.06 30.12 21.16
C HIS A 64 -11.19 30.94 21.79
N ARG A 65 -11.41 30.79 23.11
CA ARG A 65 -12.36 31.61 23.86
C ARG A 65 -11.82 33.04 23.95
N GLN A 66 -12.39 33.97 23.17
CA GLN A 66 -12.35 35.40 23.49
C GLN A 66 -13.72 35.85 24.02
N ASN A 67 -13.72 36.39 25.24
CA ASN A 67 -14.77 37.21 25.86
C ASN A 67 -16.24 36.80 25.65
N GLY A 68 -16.64 35.63 26.17
CA GLY A 68 -18.02 35.40 26.62
C GLY A 68 -19.12 35.23 25.58
N THR A 69 -18.88 35.51 24.30
CA THR A 69 -19.82 35.19 23.21
C THR A 69 -19.45 33.86 22.57
N VAL A 70 -20.29 32.85 22.77
CA VAL A 70 -20.21 31.57 22.05
C VAL A 70 -20.64 31.82 20.62
N VAL A 71 -19.68 32.04 19.72
CA VAL A 71 -19.96 32.02 18.28
C VAL A 71 -20.19 30.57 17.89
N ASN A 72 -21.43 30.24 17.52
CA ASN A 72 -21.80 28.94 16.96
C ASN A 72 -21.22 28.85 15.53
N VAL A 73 -19.90 28.70 15.43
CA VAL A 73 -19.24 28.38 14.16
C VAL A 73 -19.55 26.91 13.91
N SER A 74 -20.32 26.64 12.86
CA SER A 74 -20.47 25.30 12.28
C SER A 74 -19.11 24.61 12.29
N GLU A 75 -18.98 23.53 13.07
CA GLU A 75 -17.76 22.80 13.33
C GLU A 75 -17.22 22.25 11.99
N VAL A 76 -16.42 23.04 11.26
CA VAL A 76 -15.79 22.58 10.03
C VAL A 76 -14.72 21.59 10.45
N VAL A 77 -15.04 20.30 10.34
CA VAL A 77 -14.11 19.20 10.57
C VAL A 77 -13.11 19.21 9.42
N PHE A 78 -11.89 19.67 9.68
CA PHE A 78 -10.82 19.62 8.70
C PHE A 78 -10.18 18.22 8.74
N HIS A 79 -10.16 17.53 7.61
CA HIS A 79 -9.43 16.27 7.48
C HIS A 79 -7.99 16.56 7.07
N LYS A 80 -7.02 16.05 7.85
CA LYS A 80 -5.60 16.13 7.50
C LYS A 80 -5.09 14.77 7.03
N PRO A 81 -4.36 14.69 5.91
CA PRO A 81 -3.69 13.46 5.52
C PRO A 81 -2.60 13.12 6.53
N GLN A 82 -2.64 11.90 7.03
CA GLN A 82 -1.65 11.32 7.93
C GLN A 82 -1.16 10.00 7.36
N LEU A 83 0.16 9.79 7.36
CA LEU A 83 0.77 8.55 6.93
C LEU A 83 0.68 7.52 8.05
N THR A 84 0.17 6.35 7.72
CA THR A 84 0.07 5.22 8.64
C THR A 84 0.69 3.99 7.99
N TYR A 85 1.39 3.19 8.80
CA TYR A 85 1.87 1.89 8.39
C TYR A 85 0.77 0.85 8.61
N THR A 86 0.36 0.19 7.56
CA THR A 86 -0.58 -0.94 7.62
C THR A 86 0.21 -2.24 7.63
N ASN A 87 -0.31 -3.26 8.33
CA ASN A 87 0.33 -4.58 8.45
C ASN A 87 0.07 -5.43 7.21
N GLU A 88 0.49 -4.93 6.06
CA GLU A 88 0.42 -5.61 4.76
C GLU A 88 1.79 -5.57 4.09
N MET A 89 2.17 -6.63 3.38
CA MET A 89 3.45 -6.66 2.69
C MET A 89 3.47 -5.66 1.52
N ASN A 90 4.47 -4.77 1.49
CA ASN A 90 4.71 -3.88 0.37
C ASN A 90 5.38 -4.65 -0.79
N VAL A 91 4.59 -5.41 -1.54
CA VAL A 91 5.08 -6.20 -2.68
C VAL A 91 5.69 -5.33 -3.77
N LEU A 92 5.09 -4.16 -4.03
CA LEU A 92 5.55 -3.24 -5.07
C LEU A 92 6.99 -2.77 -4.80
N GLY A 93 7.27 -2.33 -3.58
CA GLY A 93 8.61 -1.91 -3.16
C GLY A 93 9.64 -3.04 -3.21
N LEU A 94 9.26 -4.26 -2.80
CA LEU A 94 10.13 -5.43 -2.91
C LEU A 94 10.47 -5.76 -4.36
N ILE A 95 9.51 -5.67 -5.29
CA ILE A 95 9.75 -5.91 -6.72
C ILE A 95 10.72 -4.86 -7.27
N VAL A 96 10.50 -3.58 -6.99
CA VAL A 96 11.37 -2.49 -7.48
C VAL A 96 12.78 -2.64 -6.91
N PHE A 97 12.91 -2.93 -5.62
CA PHE A 97 14.20 -3.18 -4.98
C PHE A 97 14.93 -4.37 -5.61
N CYS A 98 14.28 -5.53 -5.72
CA CYS A 98 14.88 -6.74 -6.30
C CYS A 98 15.28 -6.53 -7.77
N SER A 99 14.46 -5.81 -8.54
CA SER A 99 14.75 -5.49 -9.95
C SER A 99 15.99 -4.59 -10.06
N GLY A 100 16.05 -3.52 -9.27
CA GLY A 100 17.21 -2.63 -9.24
C GLY A 100 18.48 -3.36 -8.78
N PHE A 101 18.38 -4.18 -7.74
CA PHE A 101 19.47 -5.01 -7.26
C PHE A 101 19.97 -5.99 -8.34
N GLY A 102 19.06 -6.64 -9.06
CA GLY A 102 19.41 -7.51 -10.20
C GLY A 102 20.12 -6.78 -11.33
N VAL A 103 19.68 -5.56 -11.66
CA VAL A 103 20.37 -4.71 -12.66
C VAL A 103 21.80 -4.37 -12.21
N ILE A 104 21.99 -4.00 -10.95
CA ILE A 104 23.32 -3.72 -10.40
C ILE A 104 24.22 -4.97 -10.44
N LEU A 105 23.70 -6.15 -10.04
CA LEU A 105 24.45 -7.41 -10.17
C LEU A 105 24.86 -7.68 -11.63
N SER A 106 23.99 -7.39 -12.59
CA SER A 106 24.30 -7.54 -14.02
C SER A 106 25.45 -6.63 -14.48
N ILE A 107 25.60 -5.45 -13.87
CA ILE A 107 26.68 -4.50 -14.21
C ILE A 107 28.00 -4.92 -13.56
N LEU A 108 27.96 -5.49 -12.35
CA LEU A 108 29.16 -5.94 -11.62
C LEU A 108 29.85 -7.17 -12.25
N GLY A 109 29.19 -7.84 -13.20
CA GLY A 109 29.77 -8.91 -14.00
C GLY A 109 30.38 -10.04 -13.15
N ASP A 110 31.69 -10.27 -13.29
CA ASP A 110 32.37 -11.40 -12.63
C ASP A 110 32.36 -11.32 -11.10
N GLN A 111 32.37 -10.11 -10.51
CA GLN A 111 32.31 -9.95 -9.06
C GLN A 111 30.96 -10.37 -8.48
N ALA A 112 29.89 -10.32 -9.28
CA ALA A 112 28.54 -10.70 -8.88
C ALA A 112 28.23 -12.20 -9.03
N ARG A 113 29.11 -12.99 -9.66
CA ARG A 113 28.86 -14.42 -9.96
C ARG A 113 28.45 -15.24 -8.73
N LEU A 114 29.09 -15.00 -7.58
CA LEU A 114 28.75 -15.71 -6.35
C LEU A 114 27.31 -15.40 -5.90
N MET A 115 26.89 -14.13 -5.99
CA MET A 115 25.53 -13.71 -5.64
C MET A 115 24.50 -14.24 -6.62
N ILE A 116 24.78 -14.17 -7.92
CA ILE A 116 23.88 -14.71 -8.95
C ILE A 116 23.66 -16.21 -8.73
N ASN A 117 24.73 -16.98 -8.49
CA ASN A 117 24.63 -18.41 -8.21
C ASN A 117 23.82 -18.70 -6.94
N PHE A 118 23.98 -17.88 -5.90
CA PHE A 118 23.18 -17.99 -4.69
C PHE A 118 21.68 -17.82 -4.98
N PHE A 119 21.28 -16.77 -5.72
CA PHE A 119 19.87 -16.55 -6.06
C PHE A 119 19.29 -17.63 -6.97
N ILE A 120 20.07 -18.18 -7.90
CA ILE A 120 19.65 -19.31 -8.75
C ILE A 120 19.34 -20.55 -7.89
N VAL A 121 20.21 -20.86 -6.93
CA VAL A 121 19.98 -22.00 -6.02
C VAL A 121 18.78 -21.73 -5.12
N LEU A 122 18.63 -20.51 -4.60
CA LEU A 122 17.49 -20.10 -3.79
C LEU A 122 16.16 -20.27 -4.56
N ASP A 123 16.10 -19.81 -5.81
CA ASP A 123 14.93 -19.98 -6.68
C ASP A 123 14.59 -21.46 -6.90
N ALA A 124 15.59 -22.30 -7.19
CA ALA A 124 15.39 -23.74 -7.35
C ALA A 124 14.83 -24.41 -6.08
N ILE A 125 15.25 -23.95 -4.89
CA ILE A 125 14.70 -24.41 -3.61
C ILE A 125 13.23 -23.97 -3.46
N ILE A 126 12.92 -22.71 -3.74
CA ILE A 126 11.56 -22.15 -3.67
C ILE A 126 10.63 -22.91 -4.62
N MET A 127 11.05 -23.19 -5.85
CA MET A 127 10.25 -23.94 -6.83
C MET A 127 9.90 -25.35 -6.35
N ARG A 128 10.85 -26.04 -5.69
CA ARG A 128 10.60 -27.35 -5.07
C ARG A 128 9.60 -27.25 -3.92
N TRP A 129 9.70 -26.20 -3.10
CA TRP A 129 8.72 -25.94 -2.04
C TRP A 129 7.32 -25.69 -2.59
N ILE A 130 7.18 -24.86 -3.62
CA ILE A 130 5.88 -24.57 -4.24
C ILE A 130 5.26 -25.86 -4.81
N SER A 131 6.08 -26.70 -5.45
CA SER A 131 5.61 -27.99 -5.97
C SER A 131 5.14 -28.94 -4.87
N ALA A 132 5.78 -28.93 -3.69
CA ALA A 132 5.33 -29.69 -2.54
C ALA A 132 4.04 -29.13 -1.90
N LEU A 133 3.82 -27.81 -1.97
CA LEU A 133 2.59 -27.18 -1.46
C LEU A 133 1.38 -27.36 -2.37
N MET A 134 1.59 -27.52 -3.68
CA MET A 134 0.51 -27.73 -4.66
C MET A 134 0.02 -29.18 -4.74
N TRP A 135 0.73 -30.12 -4.13
CA TRP A 135 0.37 -31.54 -4.06
C TRP A 135 -0.55 -31.81 -2.88
#